data_AF-A0A061J357-F1
#
_entry.id   AF-A0A061J357-F1
#
_cell.length_a   1.000
_cell.length_b   1.000
_cell.length_c   1.000
_cell.angle_alpha   90.00
_cell.angle_beta   90.00
_cell.angle_gamma   90.00
#
_symmetry.space_group_name_H-M   'P 1'
#
loop_
_entity.id
_entity.type
_entity.pdbx_description
1 polymer ?
#
loop_
_entity_poly.entity_id
_entity_poly.type
_entity_poly.pdbx_seq_one_letter_code
_entity_poly.pdbx_strand_id
1 'polypeptide(L)'
;MYPEEGEAPAAVKLTKEREERLVARLHDQSMAHRQETLRELETRLYPTMPPKRLAKETIESSVTRQVNQEMAARQAAREEREARIQESYKTRKLPAEEVDRSVESLYTESIQRKKANMEESRKRYLYAGPPVIQKKFSDIREYVTRLAVPKKREFTVDEINKIYGLATESFKETGTSDGLDANADAVAGETQHGLQR
;
A
#
# COMPACT_ATOMS: atom_id res chain seq x y z
N MET A 1 -75.26 3.03 -14.96
CA MET A 1 -75.47 3.56 -13.59
C MET A 1 -74.18 4.24 -13.18
N TYR A 2 -74.16 5.56 -13.16
CA TYR A 2 -73.02 6.35 -12.68
C TYR A 2 -73.24 6.60 -11.17
N PRO A 3 -72.22 6.39 -10.31
CA PRO A 3 -72.33 6.77 -8.92
C PRO A 3 -72.38 8.30 -8.82
N GLU A 4 -73.33 8.76 -8.03
CA GLU A 4 -73.65 10.16 -7.78
C GLU A 4 -72.45 10.94 -7.25
N GLU A 5 -72.35 12.18 -7.73
CA GLU A 5 -71.39 13.17 -7.30
C GLU A 5 -71.55 13.44 -5.80
N GLY A 6 -70.54 13.08 -5.01
CA GLY A 6 -70.51 13.38 -3.59
C GLY A 6 -70.45 14.88 -3.36
N GLU A 7 -71.49 15.44 -2.76
CA GLU A 7 -71.55 16.82 -2.26
C GLU A 7 -70.31 17.12 -1.41
N ALA A 8 -69.46 18.01 -1.90
CA ALA A 8 -68.39 18.58 -1.09
C ALA A 8 -69.03 19.39 0.05
N PRO A 9 -68.64 19.18 1.33
CA PRO A 9 -69.23 19.91 2.43
C PRO A 9 -68.96 21.41 2.25
N ALA A 10 -70.04 22.20 2.32
CA ALA A 10 -70.01 23.65 2.21
C ALA A 10 -68.87 24.24 3.04
N ALA A 11 -68.01 25.05 2.40
CA ALA A 11 -66.88 25.71 3.04
C ALA A 11 -67.36 26.63 4.16
N VAL A 12 -67.37 26.12 5.40
CA VAL A 12 -67.64 26.89 6.60
C VAL A 12 -66.59 27.99 6.68
N LYS A 13 -67.02 29.25 6.48
CA LYS A 13 -66.14 30.42 6.59
C LYS A 13 -65.60 30.50 8.01
N LEU A 14 -64.36 30.09 8.21
CA LEU A 14 -63.68 30.19 9.50
C LEU A 14 -63.41 31.68 9.81
N THR A 15 -63.48 32.04 11.08
CA THR A 15 -63.01 33.36 11.52
C THR A 15 -61.49 33.36 11.49
N LYS A 16 -60.86 34.50 11.20
CA LYS A 16 -59.39 34.63 11.11
C LYS A 16 -58.66 34.04 12.32
N GLU A 17 -59.17 34.28 13.53
CA GLU A 17 -58.60 33.73 14.77
C GLU A 17 -58.65 32.19 14.83
N ARG A 18 -59.68 31.55 14.25
CA ARG A 18 -59.77 30.08 14.19
C ARG A 18 -58.85 29.51 13.14
N GLU A 19 -58.66 30.21 12.03
CA GLU A 19 -57.70 29.86 10.98
C GLU A 19 -56.28 29.91 11.53
N GLU A 20 -55.89 30.98 12.22
CA GLU A 20 -54.56 31.11 12.83
C GLU A 20 -54.29 29.99 13.85
N ARG A 21 -55.27 29.65 14.70
CA ARG A 21 -55.14 28.53 15.65
C ARG A 21 -55.03 27.18 14.97
N LEU A 22 -55.74 26.98 13.86
CA LEU A 22 -55.67 25.75 13.08
C LEU A 22 -54.30 25.65 12.39
N VAL A 23 -53.83 26.73 11.78
CA VAL A 23 -52.52 26.81 11.13
C VAL A 23 -51.40 26.54 12.13
N ALA A 24 -51.43 27.16 13.31
CA ALA A 24 -50.45 26.90 14.36
C ALA A 24 -50.43 25.41 14.76
N ARG A 25 -51.61 24.81 15.00
CA ARG A 25 -51.71 23.40 15.36
C ARG A 25 -51.17 22.48 14.27
N LEU A 26 -51.52 22.73 13.01
CA LEU A 26 -51.06 21.93 11.87
C LEU A 26 -49.55 22.09 11.67
N HIS A 27 -49.04 23.31 11.83
CA HIS A 27 -47.61 23.57 11.79
C HIS A 27 -46.87 22.80 12.89
N ASP A 28 -47.35 22.84 14.13
CA ASP A 28 -46.72 22.15 15.25
C ASP A 28 -46.74 20.63 15.06
N GLN A 29 -47.86 20.08 14.58
CA GLN A 29 -47.97 18.67 14.21
C GLN A 29 -47.00 18.28 13.09
N SER A 30 -46.89 19.12 12.05
CA SER A 30 -45.94 18.90 10.95
C SER A 30 -44.49 18.97 11.43
N MET A 31 -44.17 19.89 12.33
CA MET A 31 -42.82 20.02 12.89
C MET A 31 -42.47 18.84 13.79
N ALA A 32 -43.41 18.37 14.62
CA ALA A 32 -43.23 17.18 15.45
C ALA A 32 -42.97 15.93 14.57
N HIS A 33 -43.79 15.71 13.54
CA HIS A 33 -43.59 14.58 12.63
C HIS A 33 -42.23 14.67 11.90
N ARG A 34 -41.84 15.88 11.45
CA ARG A 34 -40.52 16.09 10.83
C ARG A 34 -39.37 15.81 11.80
N GLN A 35 -39.51 16.18 13.07
CA GLN A 35 -38.48 15.90 14.07
C GLN A 35 -38.37 14.40 14.37
N GLU A 36 -39.49 13.69 14.47
CA GLU A 36 -39.50 12.24 14.67
C GLU A 36 -38.84 11.50 13.51
N THR A 37 -39.19 11.86 12.27
CA THR A 37 -38.57 11.27 11.07
C THR A 37 -37.07 11.54 10.99
N LEU A 38 -36.61 12.75 11.36
CA LEU A 38 -35.19 13.05 11.45
C LEU A 38 -34.49 12.19 12.51
N ARG A 39 -35.08 12.02 13.70
CA ARG A 39 -34.53 11.13 14.74
C ARG A 39 -34.45 9.68 14.28
N GLU A 40 -35.47 9.17 13.60
CA GLU A 40 -35.44 7.83 13.02
C GLU A 40 -34.33 7.69 11.98
N LEU A 41 -34.15 8.68 11.09
CA LEU A 41 -33.07 8.68 10.11
C LEU A 41 -31.70 8.78 10.77
N GLU A 42 -31.55 9.60 11.80
CA GLU A 42 -30.31 9.71 12.59
C GLU A 42 -29.95 8.37 13.23
N THR A 43 -30.90 7.69 13.86
CA THR A 43 -30.65 6.37 14.47
C THR A 43 -30.34 5.28 13.43
N ARG A 44 -30.92 5.36 12.22
CA ARG A 44 -30.66 4.42 11.11
C ARG A 44 -29.31 4.65 10.45
N LEU A 45 -28.98 5.92 10.15
CA LEU A 45 -27.77 6.30 9.41
C LEU A 45 -26.54 6.37 10.31
N TYR A 46 -26.74 6.78 11.56
CA TYR A 46 -25.68 6.89 12.57
C TYR A 46 -26.11 6.20 13.86
N PRO A 47 -26.05 4.86 13.91
CA PRO A 47 -26.20 4.13 15.17
C PRO A 47 -25.19 4.68 16.17
N THR A 48 -25.66 5.43 17.16
CA THR A 48 -24.80 6.00 18.20
C THR A 48 -24.30 4.86 19.07
N MET A 49 -23.15 4.29 18.69
CA MET A 49 -22.51 3.30 19.55
C MET A 49 -22.19 3.96 20.89
N PRO A 50 -22.60 3.36 22.02
CA PRO A 50 -22.21 3.88 23.31
C PRO A 50 -20.68 3.84 23.41
N PRO A 51 -20.05 4.86 24.00
CA PRO A 51 -18.61 4.89 24.14
C PRO A 51 -18.18 3.67 24.98
N LYS A 52 -17.43 2.76 24.37
CA LYS A 52 -16.81 1.63 25.07
C LYS A 52 -15.76 2.17 26.02
N ARG A 53 -16.11 2.30 27.30
CA ARG A 53 -15.18 2.69 28.36
C ARG A 53 -14.63 1.45 29.03
N LEU A 54 -13.32 1.42 29.21
CA LEU A 54 -12.67 0.39 30.02
C LEU A 54 -13.02 0.59 31.51
N ALA A 55 -13.05 -0.51 32.27
CA ALA A 55 -13.24 -0.43 33.72
C ALA A 55 -12.08 0.32 34.38
N LYS A 56 -12.36 1.14 35.40
CA LYS A 56 -11.33 1.96 36.07
C LYS A 56 -10.15 1.13 36.58
N GLU A 57 -10.43 -0.04 37.13
CA GLU A 57 -9.44 -1.01 37.61
C GLU A 57 -8.47 -1.45 36.49
N THR A 58 -8.97 -1.66 35.27
CA THR A 58 -8.12 -2.03 34.13
C THR A 58 -7.20 -0.89 33.70
N ILE A 59 -7.67 0.36 33.80
CA ILE A 59 -6.87 1.54 33.51
C ILE A 59 -5.78 1.70 34.57
N GLU A 60 -6.14 1.62 35.85
CA GLU A 60 -5.24 1.74 36.99
C GLU A 60 -4.16 0.65 36.97
N SER A 61 -4.53 -0.61 36.71
CA SER A 61 -3.56 -1.72 36.57
C SER A 61 -2.60 -1.52 35.40
N SER A 62 -3.05 -0.93 34.30
CA SER A 62 -2.19 -0.64 33.16
C SER A 62 -1.23 0.51 33.46
N VAL A 63 -1.71 1.58 34.09
CA VAL A 63 -0.89 2.74 34.46
C VAL A 63 0.17 2.35 35.46
N THR A 64 -0.20 1.62 36.52
CA THR A 64 0.74 1.12 37.53
C THR A 64 1.82 0.23 36.91
N ARG A 65 1.45 -0.70 36.02
CA ARG A 65 2.44 -1.51 35.28
C ARG A 65 3.42 -0.66 34.49
N GLN A 66 2.92 0.32 33.73
CA GLN A 66 3.76 1.20 32.91
C GLN A 66 4.72 2.03 33.77
N VAL A 67 4.22 2.63 34.86
CA VAL A 67 5.05 3.39 35.79
C VAL A 67 6.11 2.50 36.44
N ASN A 68 5.75 1.28 36.85
CA ASN A 68 6.71 0.36 37.45
C ASN A 68 7.82 -0.05 36.47
N GLN A 69 7.48 -0.34 35.21
CA GLN A 69 8.46 -0.65 34.17
C GLN A 69 9.41 0.52 33.91
N GLU A 70 8.86 1.72 33.85
CA GLU A 70 9.61 2.95 33.60
C GLU A 70 10.55 3.28 34.77
N MET A 71 10.06 3.13 36.00
CA MET A 71 10.86 3.30 37.21
C MET A 71 11.98 2.26 37.31
N ALA A 72 11.71 1.00 36.98
CA ALA A 72 12.73 -0.05 36.94
C ALA A 72 13.81 0.25 35.89
N ALA A 73 13.43 0.70 34.69
CA ALA A 73 14.37 1.09 33.65
C ALA A 73 15.24 2.29 34.08
N ARG A 74 14.63 3.31 34.70
CA ARG A 74 15.36 4.45 35.26
C ARG A 74 16.33 4.03 36.35
N GLN A 75 15.91 3.12 37.22
CA GLN A 75 16.76 2.62 38.30
C GLN A 75 17.95 1.85 37.74
N ALA A 76 17.72 0.92 36.82
CA ALA A 76 18.78 0.17 36.15
C ALA A 76 19.78 1.10 35.42
N ALA A 77 19.30 2.13 34.72
CA ALA A 77 20.16 3.10 34.05
C ALA A 77 20.99 3.94 35.03
N ARG A 78 20.44 4.27 36.21
CA ARG A 78 21.19 4.96 37.27
C ARG A 78 22.26 4.07 37.87
N GLU A 79 21.91 2.83 38.21
CA GLU A 79 22.84 1.83 38.75
C GLU A 79 23.98 1.54 37.76
N GLU A 80 23.68 1.38 36.47
CA GLU A 80 24.69 1.20 35.42
C GLU A 80 25.61 2.43 35.32
N ARG A 81 25.04 3.63 35.36
CA ARG A 81 25.83 4.87 35.33
C ARG A 81 26.73 4.99 36.55
N GLU A 82 26.23 4.68 37.73
CA GLU A 82 27.01 4.68 38.97
C GLU A 82 28.12 3.64 38.92
N ALA A 83 27.86 2.44 38.41
CA ALA A 83 28.85 1.40 38.20
C ALA A 83 29.97 1.87 37.25
N ARG A 84 29.62 2.45 36.10
CA ARG A 84 30.60 3.02 35.14
C ARG A 84 31.42 4.14 35.77
N ILE A 85 30.79 5.01 36.56
CA ILE A 85 31.49 6.09 37.28
C ILE A 85 32.47 5.49 38.30
N GLN A 86 32.04 4.52 39.11
CA GLN A 86 32.92 3.84 40.07
C GLN A 86 34.09 3.12 39.39
N GLU A 87 33.86 2.52 38.21
CA GLU A 87 34.92 1.96 37.39
C GLU A 87 35.89 3.02 36.87
N SER A 88 35.39 4.19 36.44
CA SER A 88 36.23 5.28 35.94
C SER A 88 37.13 5.89 37.03
N TYR A 89 36.71 5.88 38.30
CA TYR A 89 37.55 6.29 39.42
C TYR A 89 38.68 5.31 39.72
N LYS A 90 38.59 4.06 39.26
CA LYS A 90 39.71 3.12 39.33
C LYS A 90 40.66 3.47 38.19
N THR A 91 41.72 4.22 38.50
CA THR A 91 42.81 4.54 37.57
C THR A 91 43.56 3.27 37.16
N ARG A 92 43.00 2.53 36.20
CA ARG A 92 43.70 1.41 35.55
C ARG A 92 44.68 1.98 34.55
N LYS A 93 45.97 1.83 34.83
CA LYS A 93 47.00 2.00 33.81
C LYS A 93 46.85 0.84 32.84
N LEU A 94 46.42 1.12 31.61
CA LEU A 94 46.38 0.12 30.56
C LEU A 94 47.82 -0.34 30.26
N PRO A 95 48.09 -1.64 30.13
CA PRO A 95 49.37 -2.13 29.67
C PRO A 95 49.59 -1.66 28.21
N ALA A 96 50.84 -1.40 27.85
CA ALA A 96 51.19 -0.90 26.52
C ALA A 96 50.66 -1.81 25.39
N GLU A 97 50.67 -3.13 25.60
CA GLU A 97 50.15 -4.10 24.64
C GLU A 97 48.64 -3.95 24.35
N GLU A 98 47.83 -3.57 25.34
CA GLU A 98 46.40 -3.32 25.13
C GLU A 98 46.17 -2.04 24.33
N VAL A 99 46.98 -1.02 24.59
CA VAL A 99 46.95 0.23 23.82
C VAL A 99 47.31 -0.05 22.36
N ASP A 100 48.39 -0.79 22.10
CA ASP A 100 48.81 -1.12 20.74
C ASP A 100 47.75 -1.93 19.99
N ARG A 101 47.16 -2.94 20.64
CA ARG A 101 46.04 -3.72 20.05
C ARG A 101 44.82 -2.84 19.77
N SER A 102 44.48 -1.91 20.66
CA SER A 102 43.36 -1.00 20.45
C SER A 102 43.59 -0.06 19.26
N VAL A 103 44.82 0.44 19.12
CA VAL A 103 45.23 1.31 18.00
C VAL A 103 45.19 0.53 16.69
N GLU A 104 45.69 -0.71 16.67
CA GLU A 104 45.64 -1.57 15.49
C GLU A 104 44.19 -1.90 15.09
N SER A 105 43.32 -2.23 16.06
CA SER A 105 41.89 -2.47 15.79
C SER A 105 41.21 -1.22 15.20
N LEU A 106 41.40 -0.06 15.82
CA LEU A 106 40.82 1.19 15.33
C LEU A 106 41.34 1.55 13.93
N TYR A 107 42.63 1.35 13.69
CA TYR A 107 43.22 1.57 12.37
C TYR A 107 42.61 0.64 11.33
N THR A 108 42.55 -0.66 11.59
CA THR A 108 41.99 -1.65 10.65
C THR A 108 40.52 -1.38 10.36
N GLU A 109 39.70 -1.10 11.38
CA GLU A 109 38.29 -0.70 11.24
C GLU A 109 38.14 0.57 10.40
N SER A 110 39.00 1.58 10.61
CA SER A 110 38.95 2.82 9.85
C SER A 110 39.26 2.60 8.36
N ILE A 111 40.23 1.73 8.05
CA ILE A 111 40.58 1.37 6.68
C ILE A 111 39.46 0.57 6.03
N GLN A 112 38.84 -0.37 6.75
CA GLN A 112 37.69 -1.12 6.24
C GLN A 112 36.51 -0.18 5.93
N ARG A 113 36.19 0.73 6.85
CA ARG A 113 35.12 1.73 6.65
C ARG A 113 35.42 2.64 5.45
N LYS A 114 36.67 3.07 5.29
CA LYS A 114 37.10 3.86 4.13
C LYS A 114 36.95 3.08 2.82
N LYS A 115 37.34 1.80 2.80
CA LYS A 115 37.18 0.91 1.63
C LYS A 115 35.71 0.75 1.26
N ALA A 116 34.86 0.44 2.24
CA ALA A 116 33.41 0.31 2.04
C ALA A 116 32.81 1.60 1.46
N ASN A 117 33.14 2.76 2.04
CA ASN A 117 32.68 4.06 1.53
C ASN A 117 33.17 4.35 0.09
N MET A 118 34.40 3.94 -0.25
CA MET A 118 34.95 4.09 -1.60
C MET A 118 34.27 3.16 -2.61
N GLU A 119 33.90 1.95 -2.20
CA GLU A 119 33.15 1.02 -3.05
C GLU A 119 31.72 1.51 -3.27
N GLU A 120 31.06 2.01 -2.22
CA GLU A 120 29.74 2.62 -2.35
C GLU A 120 29.76 3.85 -3.23
N SER A 121 30.76 4.73 -3.08
CA SER A 121 30.87 5.93 -3.93
C SER A 121 31.15 5.56 -5.38
N ARG A 122 31.98 4.54 -5.66
CA ARG A 122 32.17 3.99 -7.00
C ARG A 122 30.86 3.46 -7.57
N LYS A 123 30.10 2.68 -6.82
CA LYS A 123 28.79 2.16 -7.29
C LYS A 123 27.80 3.28 -7.61
N ARG A 124 27.81 4.38 -6.85
CA ARG A 124 26.88 5.51 -7.03
C ARG A 124 27.28 6.47 -8.15
N TYR A 125 28.57 6.74 -8.30
CA TYR A 125 29.04 7.84 -9.15
C TYR A 125 29.91 7.40 -10.33
N LEU A 126 30.46 6.18 -10.31
CA LEU A 126 31.16 5.66 -11.47
C LEU A 126 30.13 5.12 -12.46
N TYR A 127 30.14 5.66 -13.67
CA TYR A 127 29.33 5.14 -14.77
C TYR A 127 29.76 3.71 -15.09
N ALA A 128 28.93 2.74 -14.69
CA ALA A 128 29.03 1.38 -15.20
C ALA A 128 28.37 1.38 -16.58
N GLY A 129 29.17 1.24 -17.64
CA GLY A 129 28.64 1.07 -18.99
C GLY A 129 27.70 -0.14 -19.08
N PRO A 130 26.88 -0.22 -20.15
CA PRO A 130 26.04 -1.39 -20.38
C PRO A 130 26.87 -2.66 -20.30
N PRO A 131 26.35 -3.75 -19.70
CA PRO A 131 27.08 -5.00 -19.62
C PRO A 131 27.48 -5.42 -21.04
N VAL A 132 28.76 -5.78 -21.22
CA VAL A 132 29.26 -6.24 -22.51
C VAL A 132 28.57 -7.57 -22.82
N ILE A 133 27.53 -7.53 -23.65
CA ILE A 133 26.84 -8.72 -24.12
C ILE A 133 27.77 -9.39 -25.14
N GLN A 134 28.52 -10.39 -24.68
CA GLN A 134 29.27 -11.27 -25.56
C GLN A 134 28.27 -12.18 -26.28
N LYS A 135 27.83 -11.76 -27.48
CA LYS A 135 26.99 -12.61 -28.34
C LYS A 135 27.79 -13.81 -28.80
N LYS A 136 27.13 -14.97 -28.88
CA LYS A 136 27.76 -16.18 -29.42
C LYS A 136 28.08 -15.96 -30.89
N PHE A 137 29.19 -16.52 -31.34
CA PHE A 137 29.65 -16.39 -32.72
C PHE A 137 28.65 -16.99 -33.74
N SER A 138 27.85 -17.98 -33.33
CA SER A 138 26.72 -18.51 -34.10
C SER A 138 25.71 -17.43 -34.49
N ASP A 139 25.29 -16.63 -33.51
CA ASP A 139 24.21 -15.65 -33.66
C ASP A 139 24.65 -14.49 -34.56
N ILE A 140 25.94 -14.16 -34.49
CA ILE A 140 26.58 -13.16 -35.37
C ILE A 140 26.60 -13.66 -36.82
N ARG A 141 26.95 -14.93 -37.05
CA ARG A 141 26.95 -15.54 -38.39
C ARG A 141 25.55 -15.59 -38.99
N GLU A 142 24.54 -15.95 -38.21
CA GLU A 142 23.13 -15.94 -38.65
C GLU A 142 22.65 -14.53 -39.01
N TYR A 143 23.02 -13.53 -38.21
CA TYR A 143 22.67 -12.15 -38.49
C TYR A 143 23.35 -11.63 -39.78
N VAL A 144 24.64 -11.90 -39.96
CA VAL A 144 25.39 -11.49 -41.15
C VAL A 144 24.87 -12.20 -42.39
N THR A 145 24.53 -13.49 -42.32
CA THR A 145 23.95 -14.23 -43.44
C THR A 145 22.59 -13.67 -43.86
N ARG A 146 21.74 -13.26 -42.90
CA ARG A 146 20.47 -12.55 -43.21
C ARG A 146 20.69 -11.21 -43.90
N LEU A 147 21.74 -10.46 -43.52
CA LEU A 147 22.09 -9.18 -44.16
C LEU A 147 22.76 -9.36 -45.53
N ALA A 148 23.46 -10.48 -45.73
CA ALA A 148 24.19 -10.78 -46.96
C ALA A 148 23.29 -11.23 -48.10
N VAL A 149 22.04 -11.64 -47.83
CA VAL A 149 21.06 -11.93 -48.88
C VAL A 149 20.72 -10.61 -49.61
N PRO A 150 21.01 -10.48 -50.91
CA PRO A 150 20.61 -9.31 -51.67
C PRO A 150 19.10 -9.18 -51.62
N LYS A 151 18.60 -8.05 -51.09
CA LYS A 151 17.17 -7.72 -51.20
C LYS A 151 16.82 -7.70 -52.69
N LYS A 152 15.69 -8.31 -53.07
CA LYS A 152 15.21 -8.36 -54.46
C LYS A 152 15.36 -6.98 -55.10
N ARG A 153 16.00 -6.89 -56.27
CA ARG A 153 16.19 -5.62 -57.01
C ARG A 153 14.95 -5.20 -57.79
N GLU A 154 14.07 -6.15 -58.09
CA GLU A 154 12.82 -5.92 -58.79
C GLU A 154 11.67 -6.29 -57.84
N PHE A 155 10.80 -5.33 -57.58
CA PHE A 155 9.60 -5.50 -56.76
C PHE A 155 8.38 -5.50 -57.69
N THR A 156 7.45 -6.42 -57.44
CA THR A 156 6.15 -6.40 -58.11
C THR A 156 5.28 -5.28 -57.53
N VAL A 157 4.32 -4.78 -58.32
CA VAL A 157 3.42 -3.68 -57.90
C VAL A 157 2.65 -4.07 -56.63
N ASP A 158 2.31 -5.35 -56.46
CA ASP A 158 1.62 -5.87 -55.27
C ASP A 158 2.50 -5.83 -54.00
N GLU A 159 3.80 -6.14 -54.12
CA GLU A 159 4.76 -6.04 -53.01
C GLU A 159 4.97 -4.58 -52.61
N ILE A 160 5.04 -3.67 -53.59
CA ILE A 160 5.12 -2.22 -53.35
C ILE A 160 3.86 -1.75 -52.63
N ASN A 161 2.68 -2.13 -53.12
CA ASN A 161 1.40 -1.77 -52.51
C ASN A 161 1.29 -2.31 -51.07
N LYS A 162 1.89 -3.47 -50.76
CA LYS A 162 1.96 -4.01 -49.41
C LYS A 162 2.88 -3.21 -48.49
N ILE A 163 4.04 -2.75 -48.98
CA ILE A 163 4.96 -1.90 -48.21
C ILE A 163 4.32 -0.54 -47.88
N TYR A 164 3.55 0.01 -48.82
CA TYR A 164 2.88 1.30 -48.66
C TYR A 164 1.46 1.20 -48.07
N GLY A 165 1.00 0.02 -47.69
CA GLY A 165 -0.33 -0.18 -47.09
C GLY A 165 -1.50 0.17 -48.02
N LEU A 166 -1.28 0.15 -49.33
CA LEU A 166 -2.26 0.46 -50.38
C LEU A 166 -3.05 -0.77 -50.85
N ALA A 167 -2.69 -1.96 -50.37
CA ALA A 167 -3.47 -3.16 -50.61
C ALA A 167 -4.80 -3.04 -49.84
N THR A 168 -5.90 -2.89 -50.57
CA THR A 168 -7.25 -2.92 -50.01
C THR A 168 -7.51 -4.32 -49.44
N GLU A 169 -7.32 -4.47 -48.13
CA GLU A 169 -7.82 -5.64 -47.42
C GLU A 169 -9.34 -5.68 -47.60
N SER A 170 -9.81 -6.53 -48.52
CA SER A 170 -11.21 -6.90 -48.60
C SER A 170 -11.57 -7.55 -47.26
N PHE A 171 -12.22 -6.78 -46.40
CA PHE A 171 -12.89 -7.21 -45.17
C PHE A 171 -13.67 -8.51 -45.45
N LYS A 172 -13.12 -9.65 -45.01
CA LYS A 172 -13.86 -10.90 -44.86
C LYS A 172 -14.10 -11.11 -43.37
N GLU A 173 -15.25 -10.63 -42.93
CA GLU A 173 -15.91 -11.08 -41.71
C GLU A 173 -16.32 -12.55 -41.89
N THR A 174 -15.84 -13.43 -41.01
CA THR A 174 -16.58 -14.62 -40.58
C THR A 174 -16.13 -15.00 -39.17
N GLY A 175 -16.98 -14.73 -38.19
CA GLY A 175 -16.93 -15.40 -36.88
C GLY A 175 -17.58 -16.79 -36.93
N THR A 176 -17.26 -17.61 -35.93
CA THR A 176 -17.97 -18.79 -35.35
C THR A 176 -16.90 -19.57 -34.55
N SER A 177 -16.83 -19.48 -33.21
CA SER A 177 -17.61 -20.21 -32.18
C SER A 177 -17.17 -21.67 -31.95
N ASP A 178 -17.00 -21.99 -30.66
CA ASP A 178 -16.92 -23.32 -30.01
C ASP A 178 -15.68 -24.19 -30.30
N GLY A 179 -15.05 -24.85 -29.33
CA GLY A 179 -15.33 -25.02 -27.92
C GLY A 179 -14.39 -26.06 -27.30
N LEU A 180 -14.41 -26.09 -25.98
CA LEU A 180 -14.27 -27.27 -25.11
C LEU A 180 -12.89 -27.95 -24.96
N ASP A 181 -12.49 -27.93 -23.68
CA ASP A 181 -12.22 -29.10 -22.84
C ASP A 181 -10.77 -29.53 -22.52
N ALA A 182 -10.54 -29.45 -21.20
CA ALA A 182 -10.09 -30.53 -20.33
C ALA A 182 -8.60 -30.69 -20.01
N ASN A 183 -8.41 -30.82 -18.68
CA ASN A 183 -7.41 -31.64 -18.00
C ASN A 183 -5.96 -31.15 -18.04
N ALA A 184 -5.11 -31.40 -17.05
CA ALA A 184 -5.19 -31.91 -15.68
C ALA A 184 -3.75 -31.82 -15.13
N ASP A 185 -3.60 -32.00 -13.82
CA ASP A 185 -2.39 -32.52 -13.16
C ASP A 185 -1.13 -31.63 -13.15
N ALA A 186 -0.24 -31.69 -12.18
CA ALA A 186 -0.17 -32.15 -10.80
C ALA A 186 1.27 -31.83 -10.33
N VAL A 187 1.56 -32.10 -9.06
CA VAL A 187 2.90 -32.42 -8.51
C VAL A 187 3.70 -31.26 -7.89
N ALA A 188 3.42 -31.08 -6.60
CA ALA A 188 4.35 -31.12 -5.46
C ALA A 188 5.87 -31.18 -5.72
N GLY A 189 6.63 -30.40 -4.94
CA GLY A 189 8.08 -30.55 -4.82
C GLY A 189 8.62 -29.74 -3.64
N GLU A 190 8.57 -30.33 -2.45
CA GLU A 190 9.41 -29.96 -1.31
C GLU A 190 10.90 -29.98 -1.69
N THR A 191 11.65 -28.96 -1.27
CA THR A 191 13.07 -29.13 -0.95
C THR A 191 13.40 -28.38 0.32
N GLN A 192 13.61 -29.16 1.37
CA GLN A 192 14.40 -28.80 2.55
C GLN A 192 15.85 -28.57 2.12
N HIS A 193 16.48 -27.51 2.64
CA HIS A 193 17.92 -27.51 2.89
C HIS A 193 18.20 -26.77 4.19
N GLY A 194 18.35 -27.54 5.26
CA GLY A 194 19.31 -27.18 6.31
C GLY A 194 20.66 -27.78 5.94
N LEU A 195 21.75 -27.03 6.16
CA LEU A 195 23.05 -27.50 6.66
C LEU A 195 24.10 -26.38 6.67
N GLN A 196 24.78 -26.27 7.82
CA GLN A 196 26.12 -25.69 8.06
C GLN A 196 26.16 -24.15 8.20
N ARG A 197 26.66 -23.53 9.28
CA ARG A 197 27.62 -23.92 10.32
C ARG A 197 27.22 -23.30 11.67
#